data_AF-A0A969CDI0-F1
#
_entry.id   AF-A0A969CDI0-F1
#
_cell.length_a   1.000
_cell.length_b   1.000
_cell.length_c   1.000
_cell.angle_alpha   90.00
_cell.angle_beta   90.00
_cell.angle_gamma   90.00
#
_symmetry.space_group_name_H-M   'P 1'
#
loop_
_entity.id
_entity.type
_entity.pdbx_description
1 polymer ?
#
loop_
_entity_poly.entity_id
_entity_poly.type
_entity_poly.pdbx_seq_one_letter_code
_entity_poly.pdbx_strand_id
1 'polypeptide(L)'
;MASKVWESNPDLSVTQVIDVLTGSAIDLNAPGWDEETGFGVVNFNKAVEMAKEIAPQAYIPTPFSNPTTWGLEGQVTPLERATADEFNGKYYEWESRTIQSGDTLSQNCARYTG
;
A
#
# COMPACT_ATOMS: atom_id res chain seq x y z
N MET A 1 5.37 11.27 -18.78
CA MET A 1 4.99 12.69 -18.58
C MET A 1 5.85 13.31 -17.47
N ALA A 2 5.77 12.81 -16.24
CA ALA A 2 6.61 13.27 -15.12
C ALA A 2 8.12 13.25 -15.43
N SER A 3 8.61 12.20 -16.10
CA SER A 3 10.00 12.10 -16.54
C SER A 3 10.46 13.27 -17.43
N LYS A 4 9.59 13.83 -18.28
CA LYS A 4 9.93 14.97 -19.15
C LYS A 4 9.93 16.31 -18.42
N VAL A 5 9.07 16.45 -17.40
CA VAL A 5 9.10 17.62 -16.51
C VAL A 5 10.41 17.60 -15.72
N TRP A 6 10.79 16.43 -15.21
CA TRP A 6 12.06 16.26 -14.51
C TRP A 6 13.28 16.43 -15.43
N GLU A 7 13.22 15.97 -16.68
CA GLU A 7 14.26 16.22 -17.68
C GLU A 7 14.53 17.72 -17.91
N SER A 8 13.51 18.58 -17.76
CA SER A 8 13.67 20.03 -17.93
C SER A 8 14.39 20.72 -16.76
N ASN A 9 14.44 20.09 -15.59
CA ASN A 9 15.19 20.53 -14.42
C ASN A 9 15.59 19.29 -13.58
N PRO A 10 16.71 18.62 -13.94
CA PRO A 10 17.09 17.32 -13.38
C PRO A 10 17.35 17.33 -11.87
N ASP A 11 17.67 18.51 -11.32
CA ASP A 11 18.02 18.68 -9.92
C ASP A 11 16.80 18.78 -9.00
N LEU A 12 15.58 18.88 -9.56
CA LEU A 12 14.35 18.89 -8.77
C LEU A 12 14.23 17.61 -7.92
N SER A 13 13.75 17.78 -6.69
CA SER A 13 13.33 16.65 -5.88
C SER A 13 12.00 16.06 -6.36
N VAL A 14 11.75 14.80 -6.01
CA VAL A 14 10.46 14.12 -6.28
C VAL A 14 9.27 14.94 -5.77
N THR A 15 9.38 15.52 -4.57
CA THR A 15 8.32 16.36 -4.00
C THR A 15 8.07 17.59 -4.86
N GLN A 16 9.11 18.26 -5.35
CA GLN A 16 8.95 19.39 -6.26
C GLN A 16 8.32 18.99 -7.59
N VAL A 17 8.66 17.80 -8.11
CA VAL A 17 8.02 17.31 -9.34
C VAL A 17 6.51 17.07 -9.11
N ILE A 18 6.12 16.57 -7.93
CA ILE A 18 4.71 16.45 -7.55
C ILE A 18 4.05 17.83 -7.44
N ASP A 19 4.70 18.79 -6.78
CA ASP A 19 4.19 20.15 -6.62
C ASP A 19 4.00 20.85 -7.98
N VAL A 20 4.94 20.67 -8.91
CA VAL A 20 4.84 21.21 -10.27
C VAL A 20 3.67 20.62 -11.03
N LEU A 21 3.48 19.30 -10.97
CA LEU A 21 2.40 18.62 -11.69
C LEU A 21 1.02 18.98 -11.13
N THR A 22 0.92 19.13 -9.81
CA THR A 22 -0.33 19.51 -9.14
C THR A 22 -0.64 21.00 -9.34
N GLY A 23 0.35 21.90 -9.23
CA GLY A 23 0.19 23.34 -9.46
C GLY A 23 -0.03 23.73 -10.93
N SER A 24 0.37 22.86 -11.87
CA SER A 24 0.09 23.08 -13.30
C SER A 24 -1.26 22.55 -13.75
N ALA A 25 -1.94 21.74 -12.96
CA ALA A 25 -3.19 21.10 -13.35
C ALA A 25 -4.30 22.14 -13.63
N ILE A 26 -5.16 21.79 -14.60
CA ILE A 26 -6.40 22.51 -14.89
C ILE A 26 -7.48 21.82 -14.08
N ASP A 27 -7.96 22.53 -13.07
CA ASP A 27 -9.09 22.12 -12.27
C ASP A 27 -10.34 21.97 -13.15
N LEU A 28 -11.02 20.82 -13.02
CA LEU A 28 -12.19 20.48 -13.82
C LEU A 28 -13.51 20.71 -13.08
N ASN A 29 -13.48 20.79 -11.75
CA ASN A 29 -14.69 20.83 -10.94
C ASN A 29 -14.61 21.90 -9.85
N ALA A 30 -14.27 21.52 -8.62
CA ALA A 30 -14.24 22.42 -7.47
C ALA A 30 -12.80 22.94 -7.24
N PRO A 31 -12.63 24.26 -7.01
CA PRO A 31 -11.32 24.88 -6.73
C PRO A 31 -10.43 24.04 -5.80
N GLY A 32 -9.37 23.47 -6.36
CA GLY A 32 -8.35 22.74 -5.61
C GLY A 32 -8.42 21.24 -5.80
N TRP A 33 -8.26 20.49 -4.69
CA TRP A 33 -8.27 19.02 -4.73
C TRP A 33 -9.68 18.49 -4.47
N ASP A 34 -10.13 17.54 -5.28
CA ASP A 34 -11.37 16.79 -5.08
C ASP A 34 -11.17 15.27 -5.23
N GLU A 35 -12.09 14.47 -4.68
CA GLU A 35 -11.98 13.00 -4.69
C GLU A 35 -12.18 12.38 -6.08
N GLU A 36 -12.86 13.06 -7.00
CA GLU A 36 -13.20 12.54 -8.33
C GLU A 36 -12.09 12.84 -9.35
N THR A 37 -11.49 14.03 -9.29
CA THR A 37 -10.51 14.51 -10.29
C THR A 37 -9.14 14.87 -9.71
N GLY A 38 -8.96 14.81 -8.39
CA GLY A 38 -7.73 15.25 -7.74
C GLY A 38 -7.53 16.75 -7.92
N PHE A 39 -6.38 17.19 -8.43
CA PHE A 39 -6.15 18.59 -8.81
C PHE A 39 -6.63 18.93 -10.23
N GLY A 40 -7.36 18.01 -10.88
CA GLY A 40 -7.76 18.10 -12.27
C GLY A 40 -6.73 17.54 -13.26
N VAL A 41 -6.79 18.00 -14.50
CA VAL A 41 -5.97 17.46 -15.61
C VAL A 41 -4.63 18.17 -15.69
N VAL A 42 -3.54 17.42 -15.61
CA VAL A 42 -2.18 17.95 -15.70
C VAL A 42 -1.97 18.69 -17.03
N ASN A 43 -1.61 19.98 -16.96
CA ASN A 43 -1.17 20.75 -18.12
C ASN A 43 0.33 20.55 -18.33
N PHE A 44 0.70 19.76 -19.34
CA PHE A 44 2.10 19.42 -19.62
C PHE A 44 2.98 20.64 -19.91
N ASN A 45 2.51 21.55 -20.78
CA ASN A 45 3.31 22.69 -21.22
C ASN A 45 3.56 23.63 -20.04
N LYS A 46 2.52 23.91 -19.25
CA LYS A 46 2.62 24.71 -18.03
C LYS A 46 3.53 24.05 -16.98
N ALA A 47 3.50 22.72 -16.86
CA ALA A 47 4.39 21.98 -15.95
C ALA A 47 5.87 22.13 -16.35
N VAL A 48 6.18 22.02 -17.64
CA VAL A 48 7.56 22.17 -18.15
C VAL A 48 8.06 23.60 -18.02
N GLU A 49 7.21 24.60 -18.23
CA GLU A 49 7.57 26.00 -18.00
C GLU A 49 7.84 26.26 -16.51
N MET A 50 6.93 25.83 -15.63
CA MET A 50 7.08 25.98 -14.18
C MET A 50 8.33 25.26 -13.64
N ALA A 51 8.64 24.06 -14.14
CA ALA A 51 9.83 23.31 -13.72
C ALA A 51 11.14 24.06 -14.02
N LYS A 52 11.20 24.84 -15.10
CA LYS A 52 12.41 25.62 -15.46
C LYS A 52 12.62 26.84 -14.56
N GLU A 53 11.58 27.33 -13.92
CA GLU A 53 11.62 28.53 -13.07
C GLU A 53 11.89 28.20 -11.59
N ILE A 54 11.67 26.95 -11.17
CA ILE A 54 11.82 26.53 -9.78
C ILE A 54 13.28 26.22 -9.44
N ALA A 55 13.75 26.80 -8.34
CA ALA A 55 15.04 26.44 -7.75
C ALA A 55 14.98 25.03 -7.12
N PRO A 56 15.92 24.13 -7.43
CA PRO A 56 16.01 22.81 -6.81
C PRO A 56 16.12 22.84 -5.29
N GLN A 57 15.40 21.94 -4.62
CA GLN A 57 15.50 21.75 -3.17
C GLN A 57 15.83 20.30 -2.85
N ALA A 58 16.72 20.10 -1.87
CA ALA A 58 17.10 18.76 -1.43
C ALA A 58 15.90 18.04 -0.79
N TYR A 59 15.65 16.80 -1.21
CA TYR A 59 14.65 15.95 -0.58
C TYR A 59 15.19 15.39 0.74
N ILE A 60 14.56 15.78 1.86
CA ILE A 60 14.85 15.22 3.18
C ILE A 60 13.62 14.41 3.61
N PRO A 61 13.64 13.07 3.45
CA PRO A 61 12.52 12.24 3.88
C PRO A 61 12.39 12.29 5.40
N THR A 62 11.16 12.35 5.91
CA THR A 62 10.91 12.08 7.32
C THR A 62 11.30 10.63 7.62
N PRO A 63 12.11 10.37 8.66
CA PRO A 63 12.48 9.01 9.01
C PRO A 63 11.21 8.21 9.32
N PHE A 64 11.06 7.07 8.65
CA PHE A 64 9.97 6.14 8.94
C PHE A 64 10.21 5.54 10.33
N SER A 65 9.26 5.74 11.25
CA SER A 65 9.32 5.16 12.59
C SER A 65 8.96 3.69 12.49
N ASN A 66 9.97 2.82 12.34
CA ASN A 66 9.77 1.38 12.40
C ASN A 66 9.43 1.00 13.85
N PRO A 67 8.21 0.52 14.13
CA PRO A 67 7.94 -0.02 15.45
C PRO A 67 8.85 -1.22 15.66
N THR A 68 9.73 -1.16 16.66
CA THR A 68 10.53 -2.31 17.10
C THR A 68 9.68 -3.33 17.86
N THR A 69 8.44 -2.97 18.17
CA THR A 69 7.52 -3.77 18.97
C THR A 69 6.13 -3.78 18.35
N TRP A 70 5.43 -4.92 18.43
CA TRP A 70 4.03 -5.00 18.01
C TRP A 70 3.12 -4.49 19.14
N GLY A 71 1.93 -4.00 18.81
CA GLY A 71 1.06 -3.27 19.75
C GLY A 71 0.62 -4.01 21.02
N LEU A 72 0.89 -5.32 21.13
CA LEU A 72 0.54 -6.17 22.27
C LEU A 72 1.73 -7.00 22.78
N GLU A 73 2.96 -6.62 22.45
CA GLU A 73 4.15 -7.30 22.92
C GLU A 73 4.19 -7.31 24.46
N GLY A 74 4.32 -8.50 25.05
CA GLY A 74 4.25 -8.71 26.51
C GLY A 74 2.83 -8.83 27.09
N GLN A 75 1.77 -8.55 26.33
CA GLN A 75 0.37 -8.78 26.74
C GLN A 75 -0.22 -10.08 26.17
N VAL A 76 0.37 -10.62 25.11
CA VAL A 76 0.03 -11.92 24.55
C VAL A 76 1.08 -12.96 24.91
N THR A 77 0.67 -14.18 25.24
CA THR A 77 1.57 -15.32 25.39
C THR A 77 1.60 -16.06 24.05
N PRO A 78 2.67 -15.93 23.24
CA PRO A 78 2.75 -16.65 21.98
C PRO A 78 2.97 -18.14 22.28
N LEU A 79 1.98 -18.96 21.92
CA LEU A 79 2.10 -20.42 21.91
C LEU A 79 2.46 -20.85 20.49
N GLU A 80 3.31 -21.86 20.32
CA GLU A 80 3.87 -22.28 19.02
C GLU A 80 2.85 -22.87 18.02
N ARG A 81 1.55 -22.85 18.33
CA ARG A 81 0.47 -23.33 17.45
C ARG A 81 -0.78 -22.46 17.61
N ALA A 82 -1.52 -22.24 16.52
CA ALA A 82 -2.90 -21.76 16.60
C ALA A 82 -3.66 -22.68 17.57
N THR A 83 -4.04 -22.14 18.72
CA THR A 83 -4.85 -22.85 19.72
C THR A 83 -6.11 -23.33 19.01
N ALA A 84 -6.46 -24.61 19.17
CA ALA A 84 -7.73 -25.10 18.64
C ALA A 84 -8.85 -24.38 19.39
N ASP A 85 -9.61 -23.55 18.68
CA ASP A 85 -10.79 -22.91 19.24
C ASP A 85 -11.82 -23.97 19.62
N GLU A 86 -12.49 -23.78 20.77
CA GLU A 86 -13.57 -24.65 21.19
C GLU A 86 -14.74 -24.53 20.19
N PHE A 87 -15.05 -25.64 19.53
CA PHE A 87 -16.19 -25.70 18.62
C PHE A 87 -17.21 -26.70 19.18
N ASN A 88 -18.39 -26.20 19.56
CA ASN A 88 -19.49 -26.99 20.07
C ASN A 88 -19.15 -27.83 21.33
N GLY A 89 -18.41 -27.25 22.28
CA GLY A 89 -18.06 -27.92 23.54
C GLY A 89 -16.92 -28.93 23.43
N LYS A 90 -16.21 -28.97 22.30
CA LYS A 90 -15.11 -29.90 22.05
C LYS A 90 -13.88 -29.18 21.49
N TYR A 91 -12.71 -29.66 21.89
CA TYR A 91 -11.42 -29.29 21.31
C TYR A 91 -11.04 -30.33 20.26
N TYR A 92 -10.54 -29.87 19.12
CA TYR A 92 -10.14 -30.72 18.01
C TYR A 92 -8.64 -30.62 17.80
N GLU A 93 -7.96 -31.76 17.67
CA GLU A 93 -6.55 -31.79 17.35
C GLU A 93 -6.36 -31.80 15.83
N TRP A 94 -5.35 -31.05 15.36
CA TRP A 94 -4.97 -31.06 13.96
C TRP A 94 -4.23 -32.34 13.61
N GLU A 95 -4.82 -33.18 12.76
CA GLU A 95 -4.14 -34.31 12.14
C GLU A 95 -3.53 -33.90 10.79
N SER A 96 -2.21 -34.04 10.65
CA SER A 96 -1.52 -33.80 9.38
C SER A 96 -1.65 -34.99 8.43
N ARG A 97 -2.20 -34.77 7.23
CA ARG A 97 -2.28 -35.77 6.15
C ARG A 97 -1.54 -35.28 4.91
N THR A 98 -0.75 -36.17 4.31
CA THR A 98 -0.21 -35.98 2.95
C THR A 98 -1.32 -36.22 1.92
N ILE A 99 -1.69 -35.19 1.16
CA ILE A 99 -2.67 -35.29 0.07
C ILE A 99 -2.04 -36.11 -1.06
N GLN A 100 -2.72 -37.16 -1.52
CA GLN A 100 -2.29 -37.97 -2.66
C GLN A 100 -2.84 -37.39 -3.97
N SER A 101 -2.15 -37.63 -5.10
CA SER A 101 -2.64 -37.18 -6.41
C SER A 101 -3.99 -37.82 -6.73
N GLY A 102 -5.03 -36.99 -6.90
CA GLY A 102 -6.42 -37.42 -7.12
C GLY A 102 -7.36 -37.22 -5.93
N ASP A 103 -6.84 -36.87 -4.75
CA ASP A 103 -7.68 -36.50 -3.60
C ASP A 103 -8.33 -35.13 -3.83
N THR A 104 -9.63 -35.01 -3.58
CA THR A 104 -10.32 -33.70 -3.51
C THR A 104 -10.57 -33.30 -2.06
N LEU A 105 -10.52 -31.99 -1.78
CA LEU A 105 -10.85 -31.45 -0.45
C LEU A 105 -12.27 -31.83 -0.01
N SER A 106 -13.21 -31.97 -0.96
CA SER A 106 -14.58 -32.42 -0.72
C SER A 106 -14.66 -33.88 -0.26
N GLN A 107 -13.93 -34.79 -0.91
CA GLN A 107 -13.86 -36.20 -0.49
C GLN A 107 -13.18 -36.39 0.88
N ASN A 108 -12.21 -35.54 1.21
CA ASN A 108 -11.55 -35.57 2.51
C ASN A 108 -12.47 -35.04 3.63
N CYS A 109 -13.24 -33.98 3.35
CA CYS A 109 -14.21 -33.43 4.31
C CYS A 109 -15.38 -34.39 4.60
N ALA A 110 -15.87 -35.12 3.59
CA ALA A 110 -16.99 -36.05 3.74
C ALA A 110 -16.73 -37.24 4.69
N ARG A 111 -15.46 -37.57 4.99
CA ARG A 111 -15.13 -38.68 5.91
C ARG A 111 -15.27 -38.31 7.40
N TYR A 112 -15.35 -37.02 7.72
CA TYR A 112 -15.49 -36.52 9.09
C TYR A 112 -16.92 -36.12 9.45
N THR A 113 -17.89 -36.35 8.55
CA THR A 113 -19.32 -36.03 8.73
C THR A 113 -20.20 -37.30 8.89
N GLY A 114 -19.67 -38.33 9.54
CA GLY A 114 -20.41 -39.52 9.99
C GLY A 114 -20.80 -39.42 11.46
#